data_AF-V4XFM0-F1
#
_entry.id   AF-V4XFM0-F1
#
_cell.length_a   1.000
_cell.length_b   1.000
_cell.length_c   1.000
_cell.angle_alpha   90.00
_cell.angle_beta   90.00
_cell.angle_gamma   90.00
#
_symmetry.space_group_name_H-M   'P 1'
#
loop_
_entity.id
_entity.type
_entity.pdbx_description
1 polymer ?
#
loop_
_entity_poly.entity_id
_entity_poly.type
_entity_poly.pdbx_seq_one_letter_code
_entity_poly.pdbx_strand_id
1 'polypeptide(L)'
;VLRDAADVLREVSVDEAYLDASDRTSWDRVPGEDRRLAEGYARHVKSRIGREAGVPASVGVAPSMSAAKVASDHDKPDGLVVVPPGEVREFLAPLPVEAVHGVGPVTASTLAEMGVETAGDVAAADPTVLRERFGERGRTLYDRARGVDDRPVTPRGRPKSLSRESAFADATDDHERVRERARGLAADVAERARSEGALYRTTGVKIVEPPFDVSTRARSLPGPVDDPELVRETALDLLSEFADATVRKVGVRLSKLSFADAKQSSLDGWTGDGSGSPHSTGRDGQASLEEFDG
;
A
#
# COMPACT_ATOMS: atom_id res chain seq x y z
N VAL A 1 -9.45 13.92 -16.31
CA VAL A 1 -10.63 13.61 -15.46
C VAL A 1 -10.32 13.72 -13.97
N LEU A 2 -9.74 12.71 -13.29
CA LEU A 2 -9.66 12.72 -11.81
C LEU A 2 -8.85 13.89 -11.23
N ARG A 3 -7.71 14.22 -11.85
CA ARG A 3 -6.88 15.39 -11.46
C ARG A 3 -7.58 16.74 -11.66
N ASP A 4 -8.60 16.80 -12.51
CA ASP A 4 -9.41 18.00 -12.71
C ASP A 4 -10.58 18.07 -11.71
N ALA A 5 -10.93 16.94 -11.11
CA ALA A 5 -12.12 16.76 -10.28
C ALA A 5 -11.87 17.00 -8.79
N ALA A 6 -10.62 17.10 -8.36
CA ALA A 6 -10.26 17.41 -6.99
C ALA A 6 -8.84 17.98 -6.93
N ASP A 7 -8.62 18.90 -6.01
CA ASP A 7 -7.29 19.48 -5.78
C ASP A 7 -6.37 18.49 -5.06
N VAL A 8 -6.95 17.59 -4.25
CA VAL A 8 -6.22 16.50 -3.59
C VAL A 8 -6.73 15.15 -4.09
N LEU A 9 -5.81 14.37 -4.68
CA LEU A 9 -6.05 13.03 -5.21
C LEU A 9 -5.06 12.06 -4.58
N ARG A 10 -5.54 10.90 -4.15
CA ARG A 10 -4.71 9.77 -3.72
C ARG A 10 -4.94 8.57 -4.64
N GLU A 11 -3.95 8.28 -5.48
CA GLU A 11 -3.92 7.07 -6.31
C GLU A 11 -3.64 5.83 -5.44
N VAL A 12 -4.57 4.86 -5.43
CA VAL A 12 -4.47 3.60 -4.66
C VAL A 12 -3.90 2.50 -5.56
N SER A 13 -4.48 2.34 -6.74
CA SER A 13 -4.10 1.43 -7.83
C SER A 13 -4.29 2.12 -9.18
N VAL A 14 -4.14 1.37 -10.27
CA VAL A 14 -4.39 1.86 -11.63
C VAL A 14 -5.87 2.25 -11.86
N ASP A 15 -6.77 1.62 -11.14
CA ASP A 15 -8.23 1.70 -11.31
C ASP A 15 -8.95 2.26 -10.07
N GLU A 16 -8.24 2.59 -8.98
CA GLU A 16 -8.81 3.09 -7.75
C GLU A 16 -8.06 4.34 -7.23
N ALA A 17 -8.83 5.36 -6.85
CA ALA A 17 -8.30 6.58 -6.24
C ALA A 17 -9.31 7.23 -5.29
N TYR A 18 -8.81 7.96 -4.29
CA TYR A 18 -9.60 8.85 -3.45
C TYR A 18 -9.47 10.30 -3.90
N LEU A 19 -10.57 11.04 -3.86
CA LEU A 19 -10.63 12.46 -4.20
C LEU A 19 -11.13 13.22 -2.98
N ASP A 20 -10.42 14.28 -2.58
CA ASP A 20 -10.98 15.27 -1.68
C ASP A 20 -11.74 16.31 -2.50
N ALA A 21 -13.07 16.22 -2.48
CA ALA A 21 -13.95 17.12 -3.22
C ALA A 21 -14.54 18.22 -2.32
N SER A 22 -14.03 18.41 -1.10
CA SER A 22 -14.63 19.31 -0.10
C SER A 22 -14.69 20.78 -0.57
N ASP A 23 -13.76 21.22 -1.41
CA ASP A 23 -13.75 22.57 -2.00
C ASP A 23 -14.57 22.68 -3.30
N ARG A 24 -15.06 21.57 -3.83
CA ARG A 24 -15.77 21.49 -5.12
C ARG A 24 -17.28 21.29 -4.96
N THR A 25 -17.73 20.83 -3.80
CA THR A 25 -19.13 20.51 -3.53
C THR A 25 -19.44 20.54 -2.03
N SER A 26 -20.71 20.38 -1.66
CA SER A 26 -21.14 20.32 -0.26
C SER A 26 -22.20 19.24 -0.05
N TRP A 27 -22.55 19.02 1.22
CA TRP A 27 -23.64 18.13 1.63
C TRP A 27 -25.02 18.78 1.55
N ASP A 28 -25.12 20.04 1.12
CA ASP A 28 -26.38 20.75 0.96
C ASP A 28 -27.25 20.10 -0.12
N ARG A 29 -28.56 20.28 -0.01
CA ARG A 29 -29.49 19.85 -1.04
C ARG A 29 -29.47 20.80 -2.23
N VAL A 30 -29.63 20.23 -3.42
CA VAL A 30 -29.96 21.00 -4.62
C VAL A 30 -31.33 21.65 -4.40
N PRO A 31 -31.48 22.98 -4.62
CA PRO A 31 -32.78 23.64 -4.44
C PRO A 31 -33.88 22.97 -5.28
N GLY A 32 -34.94 22.51 -4.60
CA GLY A 32 -36.09 21.86 -5.25
C GLY A 32 -35.92 20.38 -5.57
N GLU A 33 -34.81 19.73 -5.21
CA GLU A 33 -34.60 18.30 -5.40
C GLU A 33 -34.28 17.60 -4.07
N ASP A 34 -34.66 16.33 -3.93
CA ASP A 34 -34.22 15.47 -2.82
C ASP A 34 -32.87 14.81 -3.13
N ARG A 35 -31.90 15.66 -3.51
CA ARG A 35 -30.55 15.25 -3.90
C ARG A 35 -29.53 16.20 -3.31
N ARG A 36 -28.37 15.69 -2.90
CA ARG A 36 -27.26 16.52 -2.42
C ARG A 36 -26.36 17.01 -3.55
N LEU A 37 -25.73 18.17 -3.37
CA LEU A 37 -24.76 18.73 -4.32
C LEU A 37 -23.59 17.74 -4.58
N ALA A 38 -23.11 17.07 -3.53
CA ALA A 38 -22.06 16.06 -3.63
C ALA A 38 -22.42 14.90 -4.57
N GLU A 39 -23.67 14.45 -4.56
CA GLU A 39 -24.18 13.42 -5.46
C GLU A 39 -24.20 13.88 -6.92
N GLY A 40 -24.60 15.15 -7.16
CA GLY A 40 -24.54 15.74 -8.49
C GLY A 40 -23.11 15.86 -9.03
N TYR A 41 -22.18 16.26 -8.17
CA TYR A 41 -20.76 16.32 -8.52
C TYR A 41 -20.21 14.94 -8.85
N ALA A 42 -20.52 13.93 -8.05
CA ALA A 42 -20.10 12.55 -8.28
C ALA A 42 -20.64 11.97 -9.59
N ARG A 43 -21.92 12.23 -9.93
CA ARG A 43 -22.49 11.88 -11.25
C ARG A 43 -21.73 12.55 -12.40
N HIS A 44 -21.39 13.82 -12.25
CA HIS A 44 -20.61 14.55 -13.26
C HIS A 44 -19.24 13.91 -13.48
N VAL A 45 -18.50 13.63 -12.40
CA VAL A 45 -17.18 12.96 -12.47
C VAL A 45 -17.31 11.58 -13.12
N LYS A 46 -18.25 10.75 -12.66
CA LYS A 46 -18.52 9.42 -13.22
C LYS A 46 -18.83 9.46 -14.71
N SER A 47 -19.69 10.38 -15.15
CA SER A 47 -20.02 10.57 -16.56
C SER A 47 -18.80 11.00 -17.39
N ARG A 48 -17.94 11.88 -16.85
CA ARG A 48 -16.68 12.25 -17.51
C ARG A 48 -15.73 11.06 -17.67
N ILE A 49 -15.60 10.20 -16.65
CA ILE A 49 -14.80 8.97 -16.75
C ILE A 49 -15.34 8.10 -17.89
N GLY A 50 -16.64 7.83 -17.92
CA GLY A 50 -17.26 7.02 -18.98
C GLY A 50 -17.03 7.59 -20.38
N ARG A 51 -17.15 8.91 -20.56
CA ARG A 51 -16.98 9.57 -21.85
C ARG A 51 -15.51 9.68 -22.30
N GLU A 52 -14.61 10.04 -21.39
CA GLU A 52 -13.22 10.40 -21.74
C GLU A 52 -12.27 9.20 -21.65
N ALA A 53 -12.50 8.27 -20.72
CA ALA A 53 -11.70 7.05 -20.56
C ALA A 53 -12.34 5.82 -21.24
N GLY A 54 -13.63 5.88 -21.61
CA GLY A 54 -14.33 4.78 -22.28
C GLY A 54 -14.65 3.58 -21.39
N VAL A 55 -14.57 3.73 -20.06
CA VAL A 55 -14.82 2.67 -19.08
C VAL A 55 -15.81 3.15 -18.01
N PRO A 56 -16.76 2.29 -17.56
CA PRO A 56 -17.64 2.64 -16.44
C PRO A 56 -16.85 2.67 -15.13
N ALA A 57 -17.33 3.47 -14.17
CA ALA A 57 -16.73 3.58 -12.84
C ALA A 57 -17.82 3.55 -11.77
N SER A 58 -17.63 2.75 -10.73
CA SER A 58 -18.41 2.89 -9.50
C SER A 58 -17.82 4.00 -8.63
N VAL A 59 -18.68 4.81 -8.02
CA VAL A 59 -18.26 5.95 -7.19
C VAL A 59 -18.96 5.88 -5.83
N GLY A 60 -18.18 6.03 -4.76
CA GLY A 60 -18.67 6.17 -3.39
C GLY A 60 -18.39 7.57 -2.87
N VAL A 61 -19.38 8.21 -2.25
CA VAL A 61 -19.27 9.55 -1.65
C VAL A 61 -19.60 9.45 -0.17
N ALA A 62 -18.68 9.78 0.71
CA ALA A 62 -18.87 9.72 2.16
C ALA A 62 -17.97 10.76 2.87
N PRO A 63 -18.23 11.11 4.14
CA PRO A 63 -17.42 12.08 4.89
C PRO A 63 -16.04 11.55 5.30
N SER A 64 -15.75 10.26 5.12
CA SER A 64 -14.46 9.66 5.49
C SER A 64 -13.98 8.66 4.44
N MET A 65 -12.66 8.44 4.38
CA MET A 65 -12.04 7.55 3.40
C MET A 65 -12.50 6.09 3.55
N SER A 66 -12.62 5.59 4.78
CA SER A 66 -13.11 4.24 5.04
C SER A 66 -14.53 4.07 4.49
N ALA A 67 -15.45 4.96 4.84
CA ALA A 67 -16.84 4.89 4.38
C ALA A 67 -16.97 5.07 2.86
N ALA A 68 -16.18 5.96 2.25
CA ALA A 68 -16.20 6.19 0.81
C ALA A 68 -15.76 4.95 0.03
N LYS A 69 -14.77 4.20 0.54
CA LYS A 69 -14.37 2.91 -0.02
C LYS A 69 -15.53 1.93 -0.01
N VAL A 70 -16.15 1.74 1.15
CA VAL A 70 -17.27 0.79 1.30
C VAL A 70 -18.43 1.17 0.39
N ALA A 71 -18.79 2.45 0.35
CA ALA A 71 -19.82 2.97 -0.56
C ALA A 71 -19.48 2.69 -2.03
N SER A 72 -18.22 2.87 -2.44
CA SER A 72 -17.80 2.63 -3.83
C SER A 72 -17.87 1.16 -4.26
N ASP A 73 -17.75 0.24 -3.31
CA ASP A 73 -17.82 -1.21 -3.55
C ASP A 73 -19.26 -1.75 -3.45
N HIS A 74 -20.12 -1.08 -2.67
CA HIS A 74 -21.45 -1.58 -2.30
C HIS A 74 -22.39 -1.84 -3.48
N ASP A 75 -22.34 -0.99 -4.52
CA ASP A 75 -23.24 -1.05 -5.69
C ASP A 75 -22.45 -1.31 -6.99
N LYS A 76 -21.35 -2.07 -6.92
CA LYS A 76 -20.62 -2.48 -8.13
C LYS A 76 -21.42 -3.51 -8.95
N PRO A 77 -21.32 -3.49 -10.29
CA PRO A 77 -20.56 -2.55 -11.14
C PRO A 77 -21.36 -1.31 -11.56
N ASP A 78 -20.66 -0.25 -11.96
CA ASP A 78 -21.26 1.01 -12.45
C ASP A 78 -22.29 1.63 -11.49
N GLY A 79 -22.02 1.58 -10.18
CA GLY A 79 -22.87 2.15 -9.12
C GLY A 79 -22.51 3.58 -8.73
N LEU A 80 -23.40 4.23 -7.97
CA LEU A 80 -23.12 5.50 -7.28
C LEU A 80 -23.81 5.47 -5.93
N VAL A 81 -23.02 5.39 -4.85
CA VAL A 81 -23.54 5.37 -3.48
C VAL A 81 -23.10 6.64 -2.76
N VAL A 82 -24.05 7.32 -2.12
CA VAL A 82 -23.80 8.54 -1.35
C VAL A 82 -24.24 8.30 0.09
N VAL A 83 -23.31 8.45 1.02
CA VAL A 83 -23.50 8.23 2.46
C VAL A 83 -23.22 9.55 3.18
N PRO A 84 -24.25 10.34 3.51
CA PRO A 84 -24.09 11.64 4.14
C PRO A 84 -23.52 11.58 5.57
N PRO A 85 -22.98 12.70 6.08
CA PRO A 85 -22.66 12.85 7.49
C PRO A 85 -23.88 12.53 8.36
N GLY A 86 -23.66 11.75 9.41
CA GLY A 86 -24.71 11.26 10.32
C GLY A 86 -25.31 9.90 9.92
N GLU A 87 -25.19 9.49 8.65
CA GLU A 87 -25.79 8.24 8.14
C GLU A 87 -24.75 7.10 8.03
N VAL A 88 -23.46 7.39 8.17
CA VAL A 88 -22.37 6.41 7.97
C VAL A 88 -22.50 5.17 8.84
N ARG A 89 -22.78 5.33 10.14
CA ARG A 89 -22.88 4.18 11.06
C ARG A 89 -24.06 3.28 10.69
N GLU A 90 -25.19 3.86 10.32
CA GLU A 90 -26.38 3.12 9.91
C GLU A 90 -26.15 2.39 8.58
N PHE A 91 -25.52 3.06 7.61
CA PHE A 91 -25.11 2.44 6.35
C PHE A 91 -24.17 1.24 6.55
N LEU A 92 -23.20 1.35 7.46
CA LEU A 92 -22.24 0.29 7.72
C LEU A 92 -22.85 -0.87 8.52
N ALA A 93 -23.71 -0.59 9.50
CA ALA A 93 -24.18 -1.57 10.47
C ALA A 93 -24.64 -2.93 9.91
N PRO A 94 -25.45 -3.01 8.82
CA PRO A 94 -25.91 -4.29 8.29
C PRO A 94 -24.87 -5.02 7.42
N LEU A 95 -23.74 -4.38 7.10
CA LEU A 95 -22.74 -4.96 6.21
C LEU A 95 -21.92 -6.03 6.94
N PRO A 96 -21.51 -7.10 6.24
CA PRO A 96 -20.64 -8.12 6.81
C PRO A 96 -19.28 -7.51 7.21
N VAL A 97 -18.59 -8.10 8.18
CA VAL A 97 -17.30 -7.57 8.69
C VAL A 97 -16.25 -7.37 7.60
N GLU A 98 -16.26 -8.18 6.55
CA GLU A 98 -15.38 -8.09 5.39
C GLU A 98 -15.54 -6.78 4.61
N ALA A 99 -16.71 -6.14 4.71
CA ALA A 99 -16.93 -4.83 4.10
C ALA A 99 -16.20 -3.72 4.86
N VAL A 100 -15.85 -3.91 6.14
CA VAL A 100 -15.14 -2.90 6.92
C VAL A 100 -13.73 -2.71 6.37
N HIS A 101 -13.39 -1.48 5.99
CA HIS A 101 -12.09 -1.16 5.40
C HIS A 101 -10.93 -1.63 6.30
N GLY A 102 -10.10 -2.54 5.77
CA GLY A 102 -8.95 -3.11 6.47
C GLY A 102 -9.20 -4.46 7.14
N VAL A 103 -10.40 -5.03 7.03
CA VAL A 103 -10.68 -6.42 7.40
C VAL A 103 -10.34 -7.32 6.22
N GLY A 104 -9.32 -8.16 6.40
CA GLY A 104 -9.00 -9.24 5.48
C GLY A 104 -9.59 -10.59 5.95
N PRO A 105 -9.45 -11.67 5.14
CA PRO A 105 -10.04 -12.97 5.45
C PRO A 105 -9.66 -13.54 6.82
N VAL A 106 -8.40 -13.32 7.26
CA VAL A 106 -7.91 -13.78 8.57
C VAL A 106 -8.62 -13.06 9.72
N THR A 107 -8.76 -11.73 9.60
CA THR A 107 -9.45 -10.92 10.60
C THR A 107 -10.93 -11.25 10.64
N ALA A 108 -11.58 -11.41 9.48
CA ALA A 108 -12.98 -11.82 9.37
C ALA A 108 -13.22 -13.19 10.04
N SER A 109 -12.38 -14.20 9.72
CA SER A 109 -12.45 -15.51 10.37
C SER A 109 -12.31 -15.43 11.88
N THR A 110 -11.40 -14.59 12.37
CA THR A 110 -11.19 -14.40 13.82
C THR A 110 -12.39 -13.71 14.47
N LEU A 111 -13.01 -12.74 13.81
CA LEU A 111 -14.23 -12.09 14.30
C LEU A 111 -15.42 -13.06 14.31
N ALA A 112 -15.55 -13.91 13.29
CA ALA A 112 -16.58 -14.94 13.24
C ALA A 112 -16.43 -15.95 14.41
N GLU A 113 -15.21 -16.36 14.74
CA GLU A 113 -14.94 -17.19 15.94
C GLU A 113 -15.34 -16.50 17.25
N MET A 114 -15.37 -15.16 17.27
CA MET A 114 -15.84 -14.35 18.40
C MET A 114 -17.36 -14.08 18.36
N GLY A 115 -18.09 -14.61 17.37
CA GLY A 115 -19.52 -14.36 17.17
C GLY A 115 -19.84 -12.95 16.64
N VAL A 116 -18.88 -12.32 15.96
CA VAL A 116 -18.99 -10.97 15.39
C VAL A 116 -19.04 -11.09 13.87
N GLU A 117 -20.21 -10.86 13.26
CA GLU A 117 -20.46 -11.14 11.84
C GLU A 117 -20.68 -9.88 11.01
N THR A 118 -21.15 -8.80 11.63
CA THR A 118 -21.43 -7.52 10.95
C THR A 118 -20.56 -6.37 11.45
N ALA A 119 -20.47 -5.30 10.67
CA ALA A 119 -19.87 -4.05 11.13
C ALA A 119 -20.64 -3.48 12.34
N GLY A 120 -21.96 -3.69 12.41
CA GLY A 120 -22.78 -3.34 13.56
C GLY A 120 -22.33 -4.06 14.84
N ASP A 121 -21.99 -5.35 14.73
CA ASP A 121 -21.48 -6.16 15.85
C ASP A 121 -20.11 -5.65 16.30
N VAL A 122 -19.20 -5.37 15.35
CA VAL A 122 -17.89 -4.77 15.66
C VAL A 122 -18.05 -3.43 16.38
N ALA A 123 -18.98 -2.59 15.92
CA ALA A 123 -19.26 -1.28 16.50
C ALA A 123 -19.87 -1.35 17.91
N ALA A 124 -20.50 -2.48 18.25
CA ALA A 124 -21.12 -2.77 19.55
C ALA A 124 -20.21 -3.56 20.51
N ALA A 125 -19.17 -4.22 19.98
CA ALA A 125 -18.23 -5.02 20.77
C ALA A 125 -17.44 -4.17 21.78
N ASP A 126 -16.90 -4.82 22.82
CA ASP A 126 -16.00 -4.17 23.77
C ASP A 126 -14.67 -3.82 23.06
N PRO A 127 -14.29 -2.53 22.97
CA PRO A 127 -13.04 -2.13 22.33
C PRO A 127 -11.79 -2.69 23.03
N THR A 128 -11.88 -3.03 24.32
CA THR A 128 -10.80 -3.68 25.07
C THR A 128 -10.55 -5.08 24.53
N VAL A 129 -11.60 -5.87 24.32
CA VAL A 129 -11.52 -7.23 23.77
C VAL A 129 -10.97 -7.20 22.34
N LEU A 130 -11.44 -6.27 21.51
CA LEU A 130 -10.90 -6.08 20.16
C LEU A 130 -9.41 -5.71 20.19
N ARG A 131 -8.99 -4.84 21.11
CA ARG A 131 -7.58 -4.46 21.27
C ARG A 131 -6.73 -5.61 21.80
N GLU A 132 -7.22 -6.41 22.76
CA GLU A 132 -6.50 -7.59 23.25
C GLU A 132 -6.29 -8.62 22.14
N ARG A 133 -7.27 -8.80 21.26
CA ARG A 133 -7.18 -9.75 20.15
C ARG A 133 -6.35 -9.26 18.97
N PHE A 134 -6.47 -7.99 18.59
CA PHE A 134 -5.91 -7.44 17.35
C PHE A 134 -4.88 -6.31 17.55
N GLY A 135 -4.54 -5.97 18.80
CA GLY A 135 -3.69 -4.81 19.11
C GLY A 135 -4.30 -3.49 18.66
N GLU A 136 -3.48 -2.57 18.15
CA GLU A 136 -3.93 -1.26 17.66
C GLU A 136 -4.88 -1.37 16.45
N ARG A 137 -4.78 -2.47 15.68
CA ARG A 137 -5.71 -2.75 14.59
C ARG A 137 -7.14 -2.98 15.13
N GLY A 138 -7.29 -3.50 16.35
CA GLY A 138 -8.59 -3.70 16.99
C GLY A 138 -9.31 -2.38 17.27
N ARG A 139 -8.57 -1.37 17.75
CA ARG A 139 -9.10 -0.01 17.90
C ARG A 139 -9.49 0.60 16.56
N THR A 140 -8.60 0.49 15.57
CA THR A 140 -8.86 1.01 14.22
C THR A 140 -10.12 0.36 13.60
N LEU A 141 -10.28 -0.95 13.79
CA LEU A 141 -11.44 -1.71 13.34
C LEU A 141 -12.73 -1.21 14.01
N TYR A 142 -12.70 -1.05 15.33
CA TYR A 142 -13.82 -0.52 16.11
C TYR A 142 -14.24 0.88 15.63
N ASP A 143 -13.29 1.79 15.45
CA ASP A 143 -13.55 3.15 15.00
C ASP A 143 -14.15 3.16 13.59
N ARG A 144 -13.59 2.39 12.65
CA ARG A 144 -14.08 2.31 11.26
C ARG A 144 -15.48 1.71 11.16
N ALA A 145 -15.78 0.67 11.95
CA ALA A 145 -17.12 0.08 12.00
C ALA A 145 -18.19 1.08 12.50
N ARG A 146 -17.77 2.08 13.27
CA ARG A 146 -18.61 3.20 13.73
C ARG A 146 -18.63 4.39 12.76
N GLY A 147 -17.95 4.28 11.62
CA GLY A 147 -17.81 5.36 10.65
C GLY A 147 -16.78 6.42 11.02
N VAL A 148 -15.95 6.19 12.04
CA VAL A 148 -14.91 7.11 12.50
C VAL A 148 -13.61 6.82 11.75
N ASP A 149 -13.14 7.80 10.98
CA ASP A 149 -11.87 7.74 10.27
C ASP A 149 -11.41 9.16 9.92
N ASP A 150 -10.47 9.69 10.71
CA ASP A 150 -9.97 11.07 10.58
C ASP A 150 -8.81 11.20 9.57
N ARG A 151 -8.50 10.14 8.81
CA ARG A 151 -7.43 10.19 7.82
C ARG A 151 -7.82 11.15 6.69
N PRO A 152 -7.02 12.20 6.43
CA PRO A 152 -7.24 13.04 5.26
C PRO A 152 -6.84 12.29 3.99
N VAL A 153 -7.50 12.61 2.88
CA VAL A 153 -6.99 12.24 1.56
C VAL A 153 -5.67 12.98 1.38
N THR A 154 -4.60 12.23 1.19
CA THR A 154 -3.25 12.77 0.97
C THR A 154 -2.69 12.12 -0.28
N PRO A 155 -1.99 12.88 -1.15
CA PRO A 155 -1.35 12.31 -2.31
C PRO A 155 -0.45 11.15 -1.91
N ARG A 156 -0.36 10.15 -2.79
CA ARG A 156 0.51 9.01 -2.53
C ARG A 156 1.96 9.54 -2.42
N GLY A 157 2.57 9.31 -1.26
CA GLY A 157 3.97 9.64 -1.05
C GLY A 157 4.90 8.80 -1.94
N ARG A 158 6.16 9.23 -2.03
CA ARG A 158 7.22 8.43 -2.66
C ARG A 158 7.29 7.04 -2.01
N PRO A 159 7.53 5.96 -2.78
CA PRO A 159 7.53 4.61 -2.21
C PRO A 159 8.67 4.45 -1.19
N LYS A 160 8.44 3.62 -0.16
CA LYS A 160 9.47 3.30 0.84
C LYS A 160 10.44 2.23 0.34
N SER A 161 10.01 1.46 -0.65
CA SER A 161 10.74 0.35 -1.24
C SER A 161 10.31 0.12 -2.69
N LEU A 162 11.17 -0.58 -3.42
CA LEU A 162 10.90 -1.10 -4.76
C LEU A 162 11.22 -2.58 -4.76
N SER A 163 10.35 -3.41 -5.33
CA SER A 163 10.59 -4.85 -5.40
C SER A 163 10.04 -5.46 -6.68
N ARG A 164 10.62 -6.58 -7.07
CA ARG A 164 10.18 -7.46 -8.14
C ARG A 164 10.25 -8.89 -7.63
N GLU A 165 9.21 -9.67 -7.91
CA GLU A 165 9.16 -11.09 -7.58
C GLU A 165 8.67 -11.90 -8.76
N SER A 166 9.06 -13.18 -8.78
CA SER A 166 8.68 -14.11 -9.81
C SER A 166 8.46 -15.49 -9.22
N ALA A 167 7.28 -16.05 -9.48
CA ALA A 167 6.97 -17.45 -9.20
C ALA A 167 7.58 -18.38 -10.26
N PHE A 168 7.87 -19.61 -9.86
CA PHE A 168 8.14 -20.72 -10.76
C PHE A 168 6.85 -21.50 -11.02
N ALA A 169 6.77 -22.18 -12.18
CA ALA A 169 5.61 -23.00 -12.53
C ALA A 169 5.43 -24.14 -11.53
N ASP A 170 6.54 -24.83 -11.25
CA ASP A 170 6.70 -25.80 -10.18
C ASP A 170 7.84 -25.33 -9.27
N ALA A 171 7.76 -25.66 -7.99
CA ALA A 171 8.84 -25.37 -7.06
C ALA A 171 10.12 -26.12 -7.50
N THR A 172 11.28 -25.47 -7.34
CA THR A 172 12.53 -25.94 -7.93
C THR A 172 13.67 -25.86 -6.92
N ASP A 173 14.47 -26.91 -6.86
CA ASP A 173 15.76 -27.02 -6.18
C ASP A 173 16.93 -26.70 -7.12
N ASP A 174 16.65 -26.28 -8.36
CA ASP A 174 17.66 -25.81 -9.30
C ASP A 174 18.14 -24.40 -8.89
N HIS A 175 19.20 -24.37 -8.09
CA HIS A 175 19.78 -23.14 -7.58
C HIS A 175 20.32 -22.22 -8.69
N GLU A 176 20.78 -22.76 -9.82
CA GLU A 176 21.27 -21.95 -10.93
C GLU A 176 20.10 -21.20 -11.57
N ARG A 177 18.97 -21.88 -11.78
CA ARG A 177 17.73 -21.28 -12.28
C ARG A 177 17.18 -20.21 -11.32
N VAL A 178 17.26 -20.44 -10.01
CA VAL A 178 16.87 -19.43 -9.01
C VAL A 178 17.78 -18.20 -9.09
N ARG A 179 19.10 -18.40 -9.17
CA ARG A 179 20.08 -17.32 -9.30
C ARG A 179 19.90 -16.53 -10.59
N GLU A 180 19.67 -17.19 -11.72
CA GLU A 180 19.40 -16.53 -13.01
C GLU A 180 18.16 -15.64 -12.92
N ARG A 181 17.05 -16.17 -12.37
CA ARG A 181 15.84 -15.37 -12.15
C ARG A 181 16.13 -14.16 -11.26
N ALA A 182 16.85 -14.35 -10.16
CA ALA A 182 17.20 -13.27 -9.26
C ALA A 182 18.09 -12.20 -9.89
N ARG A 183 19.01 -12.56 -10.79
CA ARG A 183 19.81 -11.57 -11.56
C ARG A 183 18.92 -10.67 -12.40
N GLY A 184 17.94 -11.25 -13.09
CA GLY A 184 16.96 -10.47 -13.86
C GLY A 184 16.16 -9.52 -12.97
N LEU A 185 15.62 -10.03 -11.86
CA LEU A 185 14.85 -9.21 -10.91
C LEU A 185 15.68 -8.09 -10.28
N ALA A 186 16.96 -8.34 -9.99
CA ALA A 186 17.91 -7.35 -9.48
C ALA A 186 18.15 -6.23 -10.49
N ALA A 187 18.33 -6.56 -11.76
CA ALA A 187 18.47 -5.58 -12.83
C ALA A 187 17.20 -4.74 -12.97
N ASP A 188 16.03 -5.38 -13.03
CA ASP A 188 14.73 -4.72 -13.19
C ASP A 188 14.44 -3.73 -12.04
N VAL A 189 14.71 -4.13 -10.80
CA VAL A 189 14.44 -3.27 -9.63
C VAL A 189 15.42 -2.10 -9.54
N ALA A 190 16.69 -2.31 -9.91
CA ALA A 190 17.69 -1.24 -9.97
C ALA A 190 17.41 -0.25 -11.10
N GLU A 191 17.02 -0.74 -12.29
CA GLU A 191 16.57 0.12 -13.38
C GLU A 191 15.34 0.95 -12.98
N ARG A 192 14.37 0.31 -12.33
CA ARG A 192 13.20 1.01 -11.80
C ARG A 192 13.59 2.10 -10.80
N ALA A 193 14.47 1.80 -9.84
CA ALA A 193 14.95 2.78 -8.87
C ALA A 193 15.57 4.01 -9.57
N ARG A 194 16.42 3.79 -10.58
CA ARG A 194 16.98 4.88 -11.39
C ARG A 194 15.93 5.70 -12.12
N SER A 195 14.95 5.04 -12.74
CA SER A 195 13.87 5.72 -13.46
C SER A 195 13.01 6.59 -12.53
N GLU A 196 12.88 6.21 -11.26
CA GLU A 196 12.16 6.95 -10.22
C GLU A 196 13.07 7.97 -9.48
N GLY A 197 14.35 8.11 -9.87
CA GLY A 197 15.30 9.00 -9.21
C GLY A 197 15.61 8.60 -7.76
N ALA A 198 15.51 7.32 -7.45
CA ALA A 198 15.67 6.77 -6.11
C ALA A 198 17.05 6.14 -5.92
N LEU A 199 17.81 6.67 -4.96
CA LEU A 199 18.95 5.96 -4.37
C LEU A 199 18.45 5.00 -3.30
N TYR A 200 19.21 3.95 -3.00
CA TYR A 200 18.82 2.92 -2.03
C TYR A 200 19.97 2.57 -1.09
N ARG A 201 19.64 2.12 0.12
CA ARG A 201 20.66 1.67 1.11
C ARG A 201 20.60 0.18 1.38
N THR A 202 19.46 -0.46 1.15
CA THR A 202 19.25 -1.85 1.54
C THR A 202 18.83 -2.66 0.34
N THR A 203 19.57 -3.74 0.08
CA THR A 203 19.21 -4.77 -0.88
C THR A 203 18.75 -6.00 -0.12
N GLY A 204 17.62 -6.59 -0.52
CA GLY A 204 17.08 -7.79 0.09
C GLY A 204 16.55 -8.78 -0.93
N VAL A 205 16.47 -10.04 -0.50
CA VAL A 205 15.88 -11.14 -1.25
C VAL A 205 14.79 -11.79 -0.42
N LYS A 206 13.75 -12.26 -1.11
CA LYS A 206 12.65 -13.06 -0.57
C LYS A 206 12.63 -14.38 -1.31
N ILE A 207 12.55 -15.48 -0.58
CA ILE A 207 12.19 -16.77 -1.12
C ILE A 207 10.86 -17.22 -0.52
N VAL A 208 10.10 -17.99 -1.29
CA VAL A 208 8.93 -18.72 -0.80
C VAL A 208 9.13 -20.18 -1.14
N GLU A 209 9.10 -21.03 -0.12
CA GLU A 209 9.18 -22.49 -0.20
C GLU A 209 7.77 -23.10 -0.14
N PRO A 210 7.54 -24.29 -0.72
CA PRO A 210 6.29 -25.00 -0.56
C PRO A 210 6.00 -25.37 0.91
N PRO A 211 4.74 -25.25 1.37
CA PRO A 211 3.58 -24.79 0.62
C PRO A 211 3.59 -23.26 0.39
N PHE A 212 3.93 -22.46 1.40
CA PHE A 212 4.03 -20.98 1.32
C PHE A 212 4.96 -20.38 2.39
N ASP A 213 5.99 -21.13 2.82
CA ASP A 213 6.92 -20.65 3.85
C ASP A 213 7.80 -19.54 3.29
N VAL A 214 7.78 -18.36 3.91
CA VAL A 214 8.47 -17.18 3.41
C VAL A 214 9.72 -16.90 4.24
N SER A 215 10.86 -16.81 3.56
CA SER A 215 12.13 -16.43 4.17
C SER A 215 12.74 -15.23 3.46
N THR A 216 13.34 -14.33 4.24
CA THR A 216 13.93 -13.09 3.74
C THR A 216 15.34 -12.87 4.27
N ARG A 217 16.18 -12.24 3.46
CA ARG A 217 17.51 -11.76 3.85
C ARG A 217 17.74 -10.37 3.27
N ALA A 218 18.47 -9.53 3.98
CA ALA A 218 18.79 -8.19 3.52
C ALA A 218 20.16 -7.76 4.02
N ARG A 219 20.80 -6.87 3.26
CA ARG A 219 22.06 -6.21 3.60
C ARG A 219 21.89 -4.71 3.42
N SER A 220 22.27 -3.94 4.44
CA SER A 220 22.29 -2.49 4.39
C SER A 220 23.71 -1.97 4.18
N LEU A 221 23.84 -0.95 3.35
CA LEU A 221 25.07 -0.21 3.13
C LEU A 221 25.11 1.05 4.03
N PRO A 222 26.31 1.59 4.33
CA PRO A 222 26.45 2.81 5.16
C PRO A 222 25.79 4.05 4.55
N GLY A 223 25.71 4.12 3.21
CA GLY A 223 25.19 5.27 2.48
C GLY A 223 24.29 4.87 1.31
N PRO A 224 23.49 5.82 0.79
CA PRO A 224 22.66 5.60 -0.39
C PRO A 224 23.53 5.40 -1.64
N VAL A 225 23.16 4.43 -2.47
CA VAL A 225 23.85 4.09 -3.71
C VAL A 225 22.88 4.01 -4.88
N ASP A 226 23.43 4.07 -6.08
CA ASP A 226 22.81 3.67 -7.34
C ASP A 226 23.81 2.83 -8.12
N ASP A 227 23.92 1.57 -7.72
CA ASP A 227 24.87 0.60 -8.29
C ASP A 227 24.16 -0.73 -8.57
N PRO A 228 23.65 -0.94 -9.80
CA PRO A 228 22.95 -2.17 -10.17
C PRO A 228 23.82 -3.42 -10.05
N GLU A 229 25.13 -3.29 -10.23
CA GLU A 229 26.05 -4.42 -10.11
C GLU A 229 26.14 -4.86 -8.65
N LEU A 230 26.30 -3.90 -7.74
CA LEU A 230 26.29 -4.16 -6.30
C LEU A 230 24.95 -4.75 -5.82
N VAL A 231 23.81 -4.35 -6.40
CA VAL A 231 22.51 -4.97 -6.11
C VAL A 231 22.52 -6.44 -6.52
N ARG A 232 23.00 -6.75 -7.73
CA ARG A 232 23.08 -8.11 -8.25
C ARG A 232 23.98 -8.98 -7.39
N GLU A 233 25.20 -8.54 -7.09
CA GLU A 233 26.15 -9.26 -6.25
C GLU A 233 25.56 -9.51 -4.86
N THR A 234 25.02 -8.46 -4.23
CA THR A 234 24.41 -8.57 -2.89
C THR A 234 23.21 -9.51 -2.89
N ALA A 235 22.35 -9.47 -3.90
CA ALA A 235 21.21 -10.39 -3.99
C ALA A 235 21.66 -11.85 -4.13
N LEU A 236 22.67 -12.12 -4.96
CA LEU A 236 23.21 -13.48 -5.15
C LEU A 236 23.95 -14.01 -3.92
N ASP A 237 24.64 -13.14 -3.18
CA ASP A 237 25.23 -13.47 -1.89
C ASP A 237 24.16 -13.86 -0.87
N LEU A 238 23.11 -13.04 -0.73
CA LEU A 238 22.02 -13.30 0.22
C LEU A 238 21.26 -14.58 -0.15
N LEU A 239 21.13 -14.89 -1.45
CA LEU A 239 20.54 -16.15 -1.91
C LEU A 239 21.38 -17.39 -1.58
N SER A 240 22.69 -17.25 -1.36
CA SER A 240 23.52 -18.40 -0.98
C SER A 240 23.17 -18.97 0.40
N GLU A 241 22.50 -18.18 1.25
CA GLU A 241 21.96 -18.66 2.53
C GLU A 241 20.78 -19.62 2.36
N PHE A 242 20.26 -19.77 1.15
CA PHE A 242 19.14 -20.64 0.79
C PHE A 242 19.56 -21.73 -0.20
N ALA A 243 20.82 -22.16 -0.14
CA ALA A 243 21.40 -23.13 -1.05
C ALA A 243 20.83 -24.56 -0.96
N ASP A 244 19.95 -24.84 0.00
CA ASP A 244 19.28 -26.15 0.14
C ASP A 244 17.73 -26.03 0.01
N ALA A 245 17.22 -24.83 -0.29
CA ALA A 245 15.79 -24.55 -0.32
C ALA A 245 15.15 -24.96 -1.65
N THR A 246 13.95 -25.57 -1.59
CA THR A 246 13.10 -25.79 -2.76
C THR A 246 12.24 -24.53 -2.98
N VAL A 247 12.54 -23.76 -4.01
CA VAL A 247 11.99 -22.42 -4.20
C VAL A 247 10.79 -22.43 -5.14
N ARG A 248 9.65 -21.91 -4.66
CA ARG A 248 8.44 -21.66 -5.44
C ARG A 248 8.36 -20.23 -5.98
N LYS A 249 8.90 -19.26 -5.25
CA LYS A 249 8.95 -17.85 -5.67
C LYS A 249 10.23 -17.20 -5.16
N VAL A 250 10.84 -16.35 -5.99
CA VAL A 250 12.01 -15.54 -5.61
C VAL A 250 11.72 -14.06 -5.88
N GLY A 251 12.21 -13.18 -5.03
CA GLY A 251 12.07 -11.73 -5.18
C GLY A 251 13.32 -10.97 -4.76
N VAL A 252 13.53 -9.81 -5.36
CA VAL A 252 14.57 -8.85 -5.00
C VAL A 252 13.91 -7.52 -4.65
N ARG A 253 14.42 -6.86 -3.60
CA ARG A 253 13.88 -5.63 -3.02
C ARG A 253 14.99 -4.63 -2.76
N LEU A 254 14.72 -3.37 -3.07
CA LEU A 254 15.49 -2.20 -2.66
C LEU A 254 14.67 -1.40 -1.65
N SER A 255 15.26 -1.01 -0.54
CA SER A 255 14.57 -0.23 0.49
C SER A 255 15.46 0.83 1.13
N LYS A 256 14.89 1.58 2.07
CA LYS A 256 15.48 2.81 2.63
C LYS A 256 15.83 3.79 1.51
N LEU A 257 14.86 3.98 0.62
CA LEU A 257 15.00 4.81 -0.57
C LEU A 257 15.21 6.27 -0.15
N SER A 258 16.10 6.94 -0.87
CA SER A 258 16.31 8.37 -0.81
C SER A 258 16.10 8.93 -2.19
N PHE A 259 15.23 9.93 -2.30
CA PHE A 259 14.96 10.60 -3.55
C PHE A 259 15.64 11.95 -3.44
N ALA A 260 16.65 12.18 -4.27
CA ALA A 260 17.26 13.50 -4.32
C ALA A 260 16.18 14.50 -4.74
N ASP A 261 15.95 15.53 -3.93
CA ASP A 261 15.19 16.65 -4.42
C ASP A 261 15.98 17.27 -5.57
N ALA A 262 15.34 17.38 -6.73
CA ALA A 262 15.87 18.11 -7.87
C ALA A 262 15.90 19.63 -7.55
N LYS A 263 16.72 19.99 -6.57
CA LYS A 263 17.28 21.31 -6.35
C LYS A 263 18.77 21.10 -6.20
N GLN A 264 19.41 20.93 -7.35
CA GLN A 264 20.82 21.14 -7.53
C GLN A 264 21.12 22.59 -7.11
N SER A 265 21.38 22.77 -5.82
CA SER A 265 22.00 23.99 -5.31
C SER A 265 23.44 23.86 -5.77
N SER A 266 23.82 24.67 -6.76
CA SER A 266 25.20 24.83 -7.19
C SER A 266 26.05 25.14 -5.95
N LEU A 267 26.84 24.19 -5.49
CA LEU A 267 27.85 24.42 -4.46
C LEU A 267 29.07 25.02 -5.14
N ASP A 268 29.07 26.35 -5.23
CA ASP A 268 30.32 27.09 -5.20
C ASP A 268 30.92 26.97 -3.80
N GLY A 269 32.07 26.32 -3.73
CA GLY A 269 33.15 26.63 -2.81
C GLY A 269 32.98 26.26 -1.33
N TRP A 270 33.58 25.14 -0.91
CA TRP A 270 34.46 25.18 0.27
C TRP A 270 35.50 24.06 0.28
N THR A 271 36.74 24.45 0.55
CA THR A 271 38.00 23.67 0.54
C THR A 271 38.44 23.24 1.93
N GLY A 272 38.96 22.00 2.04
CA GLY A 272 39.90 21.50 3.08
C GLY A 272 39.30 21.26 4.48
N ASP A 273 39.71 20.29 5.30
CA ASP A 273 40.81 19.32 5.28
C ASP A 273 40.59 18.32 6.46
N GLY A 274 41.17 17.10 6.43
CA GLY A 274 41.50 16.35 7.67
C GLY A 274 40.88 14.96 7.95
N SER A 275 41.63 13.91 7.59
CA SER A 275 41.97 12.67 8.34
C SER A 275 40.92 11.68 8.94
N GLY A 276 40.84 10.47 8.35
CA GLY A 276 41.34 9.20 8.94
C GLY A 276 40.52 8.34 9.94
N SER A 277 39.78 7.34 9.42
CA SER A 277 39.63 5.87 9.79
C SER A 277 39.51 5.34 11.25
N PRO A 278 39.03 4.09 11.51
CA PRO A 278 38.42 3.07 10.63
C PRO A 278 37.08 2.42 11.11
N HIS A 279 36.57 1.60 10.21
CA HIS A 279 35.43 0.67 10.20
C HIS A 279 35.09 -0.14 11.47
N SER A 280 33.79 -0.35 11.67
CA SER A 280 33.21 -1.53 12.33
C SER A 280 32.07 -2.10 11.48
N THR A 281 32.24 -3.30 10.93
CA THR A 281 31.21 -4.07 10.23
C THR A 281 30.29 -4.74 11.25
N GLY A 282 29.10 -4.19 11.45
CA GLY A 282 28.01 -4.83 12.20
C GLY A 282 27.24 -5.79 11.30
N ARG A 283 27.20 -7.07 11.68
CA ARG A 283 26.24 -8.05 11.18
C ARG A 283 24.94 -7.88 11.96
N ASP A 284 23.89 -7.43 11.31
CA ASP A 284 22.49 -7.49 11.75
C ASP A 284 21.66 -7.79 10.49
N GLY A 285 20.62 -8.60 10.43
CA GLY A 285 19.69 -9.20 11.38
C GLY A 285 18.44 -9.58 10.55
N GLN A 286 17.60 -10.51 11.01
CA GLN A 286 16.36 -10.92 10.33
C GLN A 286 15.43 -9.71 10.10
N ALA A 287 15.13 -9.38 8.84
CA ALA A 287 14.07 -8.42 8.51
C ALA A 287 12.71 -9.13 8.59
N SER A 288 11.76 -8.54 9.31
CA SER A 288 10.44 -9.14 9.49
C SER A 288 9.64 -9.11 8.18
N LEU A 289 8.72 -10.07 8.04
CA LEU A 289 7.82 -10.22 6.90
C LEU A 289 7.02 -8.93 6.57
N GLU A 290 6.61 -8.19 7.59
CA GLU A 290 5.86 -6.92 7.42
C GLU A 290 6.70 -5.83 6.74
N GLU A 291 8.02 -5.87 6.86
CA GLU A 291 8.92 -4.93 6.17
C GLU A 291 9.16 -5.30 4.70
N PHE A 292 8.71 -6.47 4.22
CA PHE A 292 8.95 -6.93 2.84
C PHE A 292 7.81 -6.62 1.86
N ASP A 293 6.60 -6.36 2.35
CA ASP A 293 5.41 -6.11 1.53
C ASP A 293 4.92 -4.64 1.58
N GLY A 294 5.60 -3.77 2.34
CA GLY A 294 5.32 -2.32 2.44
C GLY A 294 6.22 -1.40 1.62
#